data_AF-A0A7Y6PG99-F1
#
_entry.id   AF-A0A7Y6PG99-F1
#
_cell.length_a   1.000
_cell.length_b   1.000
_cell.length_c   1.000
_cell.angle_alpha   90.00
_cell.angle_beta   90.00
_cell.angle_gamma   90.00
#
_symmetry.space_group_name_H-M   'P 1'
#
loop_
_entity.id
_entity.type
_entity.pdbx_description
1 polymer ?
#
loop_
_entity_poly.entity_id
_entity_poly.type
_entity_poly.pdbx_seq_one_letter_code
_entity_poly.pdbx_strand_id
1 'polypeptide(L)'
;MNAYTINQQLDSLYKDLEAAHNNDERTVCLMFNADSKKEAIQLITDEIDSLEDALKGFETCEDDGMDYDALCRVQGISRYA
;
A
#
# COMPACT_ATOMS: atom_id res chain seq x y z
N MET A 1 8.58 -11.32 -5.04
CA MET A 1 7.97 -10.08 -5.57
C MET A 1 8.92 -8.93 -5.34
N ASN A 2 8.99 -7.95 -6.24
CA ASN A 2 9.77 -6.73 -6.06
C ASN A 2 8.81 -5.53 -5.92
N ALA A 3 9.23 -4.45 -5.27
CA ALA A 3 8.45 -3.22 -5.13
C ALA A 3 7.90 -2.72 -6.48
N TYR A 4 8.69 -2.79 -7.55
CA TYR A 4 8.24 -2.45 -8.91
C TYR A 4 7.04 -3.30 -9.36
N THR A 5 7.10 -4.62 -9.15
CA THR A 5 6.01 -5.52 -9.56
C THR A 5 4.76 -5.33 -8.71
N ILE A 6 4.92 -4.98 -7.43
CA ILE A 6 3.81 -4.67 -6.52
C ILE A 6 3.13 -3.37 -6.96
N ASN A 7 3.90 -2.32 -7.26
CA ASN A 7 3.35 -1.07 -7.77
C ASN A 7 2.59 -1.25 -9.09
N GLN A 8 3.09 -2.08 -10.02
CA GLN A 8 2.35 -2.38 -11.26
C GLN A 8 1.02 -3.09 -11.00
N GLN A 9 0.97 -3.98 -10.00
CA GLN A 9 -0.26 -4.66 -9.62
C GLN A 9 -1.24 -3.71 -8.94
N LEU A 10 -0.76 -2.88 -8.02
CA LEU A 10 -1.55 -1.82 -7.38
C LEU A 10 -2.16 -0.89 -8.43
N ASP A 11 -1.39 -0.43 -9.42
CA ASP A 11 -1.88 0.41 -10.53
C ASP A 11 -3.01 -0.27 -11.32
N SER A 12 -2.96 -1.59 -11.48
CA SER A 12 -4.04 -2.35 -12.13
C SER A 12 -5.27 -2.44 -11.24
N LEU A 13 -5.10 -2.82 -9.97
CA LEU A 13 -6.18 -2.98 -9.01
C LEU A 13 -6.91 -1.66 -8.75
N TYR A 14 -6.19 -0.54 -8.71
CA TYR A 14 -6.80 0.78 -8.59
C TYR A 14 -7.69 1.14 -9.78
N LYS A 15 -7.30 0.76 -11.01
CA LYS A 15 -8.16 0.92 -12.20
C LYS A 15 -9.36 -0.01 -12.16
N ASP A 16 -9.17 -1.23 -11.69
CA ASP A 16 -10.25 -2.19 -11.53
C ASP A 16 -11.27 -1.74 -10.47
N LEU A 17 -10.78 -1.15 -9.37
CA LEU A 17 -11.61 -0.52 -8.34
C LEU A 17 -12.39 0.67 -8.90
N GLU A 18 -11.72 1.56 -9.66
CA GLU A 18 -12.39 2.68 -10.33
C GLU A 18 -13.46 2.19 -11.31
N ALA A 19 -13.17 1.16 -12.11
CA ALA A 19 -14.13 0.53 -12.99
C ALA A 19 -15.30 -0.07 -12.21
N ALA A 20 -15.04 -0.75 -11.09
CA ALA A 20 -16.08 -1.31 -10.24
C ALA A 20 -17.00 -0.20 -9.70
N HIS A 21 -16.44 0.94 -9.27
CA HIS A 21 -17.24 2.07 -8.78
C HIS A 21 -18.08 2.73 -9.88
N ASN A 22 -17.50 2.94 -11.07
CA ASN A 22 -18.14 3.65 -12.18
C ASN A 22 -19.18 2.83 -12.96
N ASN A 23 -19.11 1.50 -12.91
CA ASN A 23 -20.07 0.63 -13.59
C ASN A 23 -21.24 0.22 -12.70
N ASP A 24 -22.34 -0.20 -13.32
CA ASP A 24 -23.50 -0.76 -12.61
C ASP A 24 -23.20 -2.14 -12.02
N GLU A 25 -23.97 -2.54 -11.00
CA GLU A 25 -23.72 -3.78 -10.27
C GLU A 25 -23.67 -5.02 -11.15
N ARG A 26 -24.52 -5.11 -12.17
CA ARG A 26 -24.56 -6.27 -13.06
C ARG A 26 -23.29 -6.37 -13.90
N THR A 27 -22.79 -5.24 -14.39
CA THR A 27 -21.53 -5.16 -15.13
C THR A 27 -20.36 -5.58 -14.23
N VAL A 28 -20.31 -5.10 -12.98
CA VAL A 28 -19.24 -5.47 -12.03
C VAL A 28 -19.28 -6.96 -11.68
N CYS A 29 -20.46 -7.50 -11.35
CA CYS A 29 -20.62 -8.92 -11.06
C CYS A 29 -20.16 -9.81 -12.23
N LEU A 30 -20.43 -9.40 -13.48
CA LEU A 30 -19.99 -10.13 -14.66
C LEU A 30 -18.48 -10.03 -14.91
N MET A 31 -17.88 -8.85 -14.70
CA MET A 31 -16.45 -8.62 -14.91
C MET A 31 -15.60 -9.38 -13.89
N PHE A 32 -15.99 -9.33 -12.61
CA PHE A 32 -15.22 -9.90 -11.50
C PHE A 32 -15.72 -11.27 -11.04
N ASN A 33 -16.77 -11.80 -11.67
CA ASN A 33 -17.41 -13.07 -11.29
C ASN A 33 -17.74 -13.12 -9.78
N ALA A 34 -18.35 -12.06 -9.27
CA ALA A 34 -18.72 -11.89 -7.86
C ALA A 34 -20.25 -11.89 -7.70
N ASP A 35 -20.74 -12.29 -6.52
CA ASP A 35 -22.18 -12.38 -6.24
C ASP A 35 -22.81 -10.98 -6.06
N SER A 36 -22.01 -9.98 -5.67
CA SER A 36 -22.46 -8.59 -5.57
C SER A 36 -21.34 -7.60 -5.92
N LYS A 37 -21.72 -6.39 -6.30
CA LYS A 37 -20.75 -5.28 -6.51
C LYS A 37 -19.96 -4.98 -5.25
N LYS A 38 -20.61 -5.08 -4.09
CA LYS A 38 -19.96 -4.86 -2.79
C LYS A 38 -18.84 -5.87 -2.55
N GLU A 39 -19.11 -7.14 -2.83
CA GLU A 39 -18.11 -8.21 -2.69
C GLU A 39 -16.93 -7.99 -3.63
N ALA A 40 -17.17 -7.66 -4.90
CA ALA A 40 -16.10 -7.34 -5.85
C ALA A 40 -15.21 -6.19 -5.35
N ILE A 41 -15.82 -5.11 -4.87
CA ILE A 41 -15.07 -3.96 -4.31
C ILE A 41 -14.28 -4.37 -3.07
N GLN A 42 -14.87 -5.16 -2.17
CA GLN A 42 -14.17 -5.65 -0.98
C GLN A 42 -12.96 -6.51 -1.35
N LEU A 43 -13.11 -7.46 -2.27
CA LEU A 43 -12.00 -8.30 -2.72
C LEU A 43 -10.84 -7.48 -3.31
N ILE A 44 -11.16 -6.49 -4.17
CA ILE A 44 -10.14 -5.61 -4.75
C ILE A 44 -9.46 -4.77 -3.66
N THR A 45 -10.23 -4.25 -2.70
CA THR A 45 -9.69 -3.43 -1.60
C THR A 45 -8.79 -4.25 -0.67
N ASP A 46 -9.22 -5.46 -0.28
CA ASP A 46 -8.45 -6.36 0.58
C ASP A 46 -7.11 -6.76 -0.07
N GLU A 47 -7.10 -6.91 -1.40
CA GLU A 47 -5.88 -7.20 -2.17
C GLU A 47 -4.95 -5.97 -2.25
N ILE A 48 -5.51 -4.77 -2.47
CA ILE A 48 -4.75 -3.52 -2.41
C ILE A 48 -4.09 -3.36 -1.05
N ASP A 49 -4.84 -3.49 0.04
CA ASP A 49 -4.33 -3.35 1.42
C ASP A 49 -3.16 -4.32 1.67
N SER A 50 -3.32 -5.58 1.23
CA SER A 50 -2.27 -6.60 1.37
C SER A 50 -0.99 -6.26 0.59
N LEU A 51 -1.13 -5.68 -0.60
CA LEU A 51 0.00 -5.27 -1.44
C LEU A 51 0.68 -3.99 -0.91
N GLU A 52 -0.09 -3.04 -0.38
CA GLU A 52 0.44 -1.84 0.28
C GLU A 52 1.22 -2.17 1.55
N ASP A 53 0.71 -3.09 2.37
CA ASP A 53 1.42 -3.59 3.55
C ASP A 53 2.73 -4.30 3.14
N ALA A 54 2.70 -5.10 2.07
CA ALA A 54 3.90 -5.71 1.54
C ALA A 54 4.91 -4.65 1.04
N LEU A 55 4.43 -3.57 0.41
CA LEU A 55 5.27 -2.47 -0.07
C LEU A 55 5.91 -1.69 1.09
N LYS A 56 5.13 -1.41 2.15
CA LYS A 56 5.62 -0.80 3.38
C LYS A 56 6.69 -1.65 4.07
N GLY A 57 6.60 -2.97 3.95
CA GLY A 57 7.64 -3.90 4.37
C GLY A 57 8.99 -3.72 3.64
N PHE A 58 8.99 -3.19 2.41
CA PHE A 58 10.22 -2.83 1.69
C PHE A 58 10.79 -1.47 2.12
N GLU A 59 9.93 -0.54 2.54
CA GLU A 59 10.32 0.84 2.93
C GLU A 59 10.81 0.93 4.39
N THR A 60 10.36 0.01 5.25
CA THR A 60 10.71 -0.04 6.68
C THR A 60 12.14 -0.51 7.00
N CYS A 61 13.06 -0.51 6.02
CA CYS A 61 14.49 -0.66 6.26
C CYS A 61 15.21 0.66 6.60
N GLU A 62 14.51 1.80 6.60
CA GLU A 62 15.01 3.08 7.13
C GLU A 62 14.37 3.42 8.49
N ASP A 63 14.50 2.52 9.46
CA ASP A 63 14.84 2.98 10.81
C ASP A 63 16.36 2.92 10.89
N ASP A 64 17.04 3.98 10.46
CA ASP A 64 18.49 4.08 10.58
C ASP A 64 18.91 4.12 12.06
N GLY A 65 17.97 4.14 13.01
CA GLY A 65 18.21 3.96 14.44
C GLY A 65 19.32 4.89 14.92
N MET A 66 19.51 6.02 14.23
CA MET A 66 20.59 6.95 14.48
C MET A 66 20.24 7.61 15.79
N ASP A 67 20.76 7.02 16.86
CA ASP A 67 20.63 7.51 18.21
C ASP A 67 21.22 8.92 18.24
N TYR A 68 20.37 9.92 18.05
CA TYR A 68 20.71 11.32 18.09
C TYR A 68 21.42 11.66 19.40
N ASP A 69 21.15 10.92 20.48
CA ASP A 69 21.84 11.08 21.76
C ASP A 69 23.30 10.58 21.69
N ALA A 70 23.57 9.51 20.94
CA ALA A 70 24.94 9.05 20.69
C ALA A 70 25.72 10.05 19.82
N LEU A 71 25.09 10.64 18.80
CA LEU A 71 25.71 11.68 17.97
C LEU A 71 26.00 12.96 18.77
N CYS A 72 25.07 13.41 19.62
CA CYS A 72 25.29 14.56 20.52
C CYS A 72 26.46 14.33 21.49
N ARG A 73 26.61 13.10 22.01
CA ARG A 73 27.74 12.75 22.91
C ARG A 73 29.08 12.73 22.20
N VAL A 74 29.15 12.17 20.99
CA VAL A 74 30.41 12.05 20.23
C VAL A 74 30.84 13.40 19.64
N GLN A 75 29.89 14.21 19.16
CA GLN A 75 30.18 15.49 18.52
C GLN A 75 30.16 16.69 19.48
N GLY A 76 29.80 16.47 20.75
CA GLY A 76 29.80 17.52 21.78
C GLY A 76 28.76 18.62 21.57
N ILE A 77 27.68 18.32 20.85
CA ILE A 77 26.64 19.30 20.48
C ILE A 77 25.51 19.22 21.49
N SER A 78 25.11 20.37 22.06
CA SER A 78 23.97 20.45 22.98
C SER A 78 22.65 20.35 22.22
N ARG A 79 21.74 19.51 22.70
CA ARG A 79 20.40 19.29 22.12
C ARG A 79 19.49 20.53 22.14
N TYR A 80 19.88 21.57 22.89
CA TYR A 80 19.08 22.76 23.15
C TYR A 80 19.85 24.08 22.97
N ALA A 81 20.90 24.10 22.15
CA ALA A 81 21.63 25.33 21.83
C ALA A 81 20.85 26.23 20.85
#